data_AF-A0A5C5X298-F1
#
_entry.id   AF-A0A5C5X298-F1
#
_cell.length_a   1.000
_cell.length_b   1.000
_cell.length_c   1.000
_cell.angle_alpha   90.00
_cell.angle_beta   90.00
_cell.angle_gamma   90.00
#
_symmetry.space_group_name_H-M   'P 1'
#
loop_
_entity.id
_entity.type
_entity.pdbx_description
1 polymer ?
#
loop_
_entity_poly.entity_id
_entity_poly.type
_entity_poly.pdbx_seq_one_letter_code
_entity_poly.pdbx_strand_id
1 'polypeptide(L)'
;MKARYIREAKAINPLYDVREHRRAKAEGRDYDVDQLITIPIGFEEEGPQCWAHCCPGYKGEPPVCEPADDECRARVQKWMEVERPMQLDRIRQAAHPANLKKMKPKEQQHILDLCRVYGLEMPSASDPVVTPKPEPRPEPAKS
;
A
#
# COMPACT_ATOMS: atom_id res chain seq x y z
N MET A 1 9.08 -6.86 -12.65
CA MET A 1 8.22 -6.13 -11.70
C MET A 1 8.97 -4.97 -11.09
N LYS A 2 8.38 -3.78 -11.25
CA LYS A 2 8.92 -2.51 -10.77
C LYS A 2 7.83 -1.65 -10.13
N ALA A 3 8.16 -1.01 -9.01
CA ALA A 3 7.31 -0.05 -8.33
C ALA A 3 8.06 1.28 -8.18
N ARG A 4 7.37 2.40 -8.41
CA ARG A 4 7.95 3.74 -8.32
C ARG A 4 7.28 4.55 -7.23
N TYR A 5 8.08 5.24 -6.44
CA TYR A 5 7.62 6.32 -5.57
C TYR A 5 8.41 7.57 -5.92
N ILE A 6 7.81 8.47 -6.69
CA ILE A 6 8.42 9.76 -7.05
C ILE A 6 7.43 10.86 -6.69
N ARG A 7 7.87 11.81 -5.86
CA ARG A 7 7.11 13.01 -5.52
C ARG A 7 7.95 14.25 -5.81
N GLU A 8 7.28 15.34 -6.12
CA GLU A 8 7.93 16.64 -6.28
C GLU A 8 8.22 17.24 -4.90
N ALA A 9 9.44 17.71 -4.70
CA ALA A 9 9.82 18.48 -3.52
C ALA A 9 10.52 19.77 -3.92
N LYS A 10 10.30 20.81 -3.11
CA LYS A 10 11.00 22.08 -3.25
C LYS A 10 12.35 21.99 -2.55
N ALA A 11 13.41 22.25 -3.30
CA ALA A 11 14.77 22.38 -2.77
C ALA A 11 15.26 23.81 -2.97
N ILE A 12 16.22 24.23 -2.15
CA ILE A 12 16.91 25.51 -2.34
C ILE A 12 17.69 25.39 -3.65
N ASN A 13 17.49 26.36 -4.55
CA ASN A 13 18.24 26.42 -5.78
C ASN A 13 19.72 26.69 -5.46
N PRO A 14 20.66 25.79 -5.83
CA PRO A 14 22.08 25.99 -5.55
C PRO A 14 22.66 27.20 -6.28
N LEU A 15 22.00 27.69 -7.33
CA LEU A 15 22.40 28.88 -8.06
C LEU A 15 21.87 30.18 -7.43
N TYR A 16 20.98 30.10 -6.44
CA TYR A 16 20.43 31.28 -5.78
C TYR A 16 21.41 31.83 -4.73
N ASP A 17 21.96 33.02 -5.00
CA ASP A 17 22.82 33.74 -4.06
C ASP A 17 22.03 34.87 -3.38
N VAL A 18 21.85 34.73 -2.06
CA VAL A 18 21.17 35.71 -1.20
C VAL A 18 21.84 37.10 -1.28
N ARG A 19 23.17 37.16 -1.40
CA ARG A 19 23.93 38.42 -1.46
C ARG A 19 23.72 39.11 -2.80
N GLU A 20 23.75 38.35 -3.88
CA GLU A 20 23.53 38.89 -5.22
C GLU A 20 22.09 39.34 -5.43
N HIS A 21 21.11 38.55 -4.98
CA HIS A 21 19.70 38.96 -4.99
C HIS A 21 19.48 40.28 -4.24
N ARG A 22 20.11 40.45 -3.06
CA ARG A 22 20.04 41.72 -2.31
C ARG A 22 20.70 42.87 -3.06
N ARG A 23 21.83 42.62 -3.74
CA ARG A 23 22.53 43.63 -4.55
C ARG A 23 21.68 44.04 -5.76
N ALA A 24 21.15 43.09 -6.52
CA ALA A 24 20.26 43.35 -7.65
C ALA A 24 19.04 44.17 -7.22
N LYS A 25 18.40 43.80 -6.10
CA LYS A 25 17.30 44.57 -5.51
C LYS A 25 17.68 46.00 -5.11
N ALA A 26 18.86 46.21 -4.54
CA ALA A 26 19.35 47.54 -4.18
C ALA A 26 19.71 48.39 -5.42
N GLU A 27 20.16 47.74 -6.49
CA GLU A 27 20.49 48.35 -7.78
C GLU A 27 19.28 48.54 -8.71
N GLY A 28 18.09 48.10 -8.27
CA GLY A 28 16.86 48.16 -9.07
C GLY A 28 16.87 47.24 -10.30
N ARG A 29 17.71 46.20 -10.31
CA ARG A 29 17.76 45.17 -11.36
C ARG A 29 16.97 43.94 -10.93
N ASP A 30 16.35 43.29 -11.90
CA ASP A 30 15.71 42.00 -11.69
C ASP A 30 16.76 40.90 -11.46
N TYR A 31 16.39 39.91 -10.64
CA TYR A 31 17.21 38.76 -10.33
C TYR A 31 16.48 37.51 -10.79
N ASP A 32 16.93 36.96 -11.91
CA ASP A 32 16.20 35.91 -12.66
C ASP A 32 16.36 34.50 -12.08
N VAL A 33 17.03 34.36 -10.93
CA VAL A 33 17.24 33.07 -10.29
C VAL A 33 16.20 32.88 -9.19
N ASP A 34 15.32 31.89 -9.38
CA ASP A 34 14.35 31.51 -8.36
C ASP A 34 15.03 30.89 -7.14
N GLN A 35 14.54 31.25 -5.95
CA GLN A 35 15.06 30.73 -4.67
C GLN A 35 14.81 29.23 -4.51
N LEU A 36 13.71 28.72 -5.06
CA LEU A 36 13.28 27.33 -4.92
C LEU A 36 13.14 26.69 -6.28
N ILE A 37 13.71 25.49 -6.43
CA ILE A 37 13.49 24.62 -7.58
C ILE A 37 12.69 23.40 -7.17
N THR A 38 11.87 22.89 -8.08
CA THR A 38 11.16 21.63 -7.89
C THR A 38 12.04 20.49 -8.40
N ILE A 39 12.36 19.53 -7.52
CA ILE A 39 13.11 18.33 -7.87
C ILE A 39 12.27 17.08 -7.60
N PRO A 40 12.31 16.07 -8.48
CA PRO A 40 11.71 14.78 -8.19
C PRO A 40 12.55 14.07 -7.12
N ILE A 41 11.93 13.73 -5.99
CA ILE A 41 12.54 12.94 -4.92
C ILE A 41 11.80 11.62 -4.78
N GLY A 42 12.53 10.53 -4.61
CA GLY A 42 11.91 9.22 -4.63
C GLY A 42 12.86 8.06 -4.82
N PHE A 43 12.29 6.89 -5.04
CA PHE A 43 12.99 5.66 -5.37
C PHE A 43 12.20 4.81 -6.37
N GLU A 44 12.91 4.05 -7.17
CA GLU A 44 12.37 2.93 -7.95
C GLU A 44 12.84 1.64 -7.30
N GLU A 45 11.90 0.77 -6.95
CA GLU A 45 12.18 -0.53 -6.39
C GLU A 45 11.93 -1.61 -7.45
N GLU A 46 12.90 -2.49 -7.61
CA GLU A 46 12.85 -3.61 -8.52
C GLU A 46 12.88 -4.92 -7.72
N GLY A 47 11.90 -5.79 -7.94
CA GLY A 47 11.87 -7.08 -7.28
C GLY A 47 10.54 -7.81 -7.38
N PRO A 48 10.51 -9.12 -7.05
CA PRO A 48 9.31 -9.94 -7.17
C PRO A 48 8.19 -9.57 -6.17
N GLN A 49 8.49 -8.79 -5.13
CA GLN A 49 7.54 -8.40 -4.08
C GLN A 49 7.21 -6.90 -4.10
N CYS A 50 7.82 -6.10 -4.99
CA CYS A 50 7.64 -4.65 -4.99
C CYS A 50 6.17 -4.22 -5.25
N TRP A 51 5.39 -5.08 -5.93
CA TRP A 51 3.96 -4.87 -6.18
C TRP A 51 3.12 -4.75 -4.90
N ALA A 52 3.60 -5.28 -3.77
CA ALA A 52 2.91 -5.15 -2.48
C ALA A 52 2.82 -3.69 -2.02
N HIS A 53 3.83 -2.87 -2.34
CA HIS A 53 3.82 -1.43 -2.04
C HIS A 53 2.85 -0.64 -2.92
N CYS A 54 2.38 -1.24 -4.02
CA CYS A 54 1.36 -0.70 -4.90
C CYS A 54 -0.07 -1.11 -4.50
N CYS A 55 -0.22 -1.90 -3.43
CA CYS A 55 -1.52 -2.25 -2.87
C CYS A 55 -1.93 -1.29 -1.74
N PRO A 56 -3.23 -1.12 -1.48
CA PRO A 56 -3.70 -0.30 -0.35
C PRO A 56 -3.19 -0.82 0.99
N GLY A 57 -2.79 0.12 1.84
CA GLY A 57 -2.17 -0.14 3.14
C GLY A 57 -3.19 -0.32 4.28
N TYR A 58 -2.79 0.10 5.47
CA TYR A 58 -3.62 0.04 6.67
C TYR A 58 -4.96 0.76 6.44
N LYS A 59 -6.06 0.10 6.82
CA LYS A 59 -7.44 0.58 6.64
C LYS A 59 -7.79 1.05 5.21
N GLY A 60 -7.10 0.52 4.20
CA GLY A 60 -7.33 0.92 2.81
C GLY A 60 -6.72 2.27 2.45
N GLU A 61 -5.74 2.75 3.20
CA GLU A 61 -4.89 3.89 2.82
C GLU A 61 -4.36 3.73 1.38
N PRO A 62 -4.17 4.85 0.65
CA PRO A 62 -3.69 4.81 -0.72
C PRO A 62 -2.32 4.11 -0.79
N PRO A 63 -2.03 3.43 -1.91
CA PRO A 63 -0.76 2.76 -2.08
C PRO A 63 0.41 3.74 -2.00
N VAL A 64 1.53 3.30 -1.46
CA VAL A 64 2.74 4.12 -1.34
C VAL A 64 3.36 4.31 -2.72
N CYS A 65 3.44 3.24 -3.51
CA CYS A 65 4.07 3.25 -4.83
C CYS A 65 3.05 3.09 -5.95
N GLU A 66 3.40 3.58 -7.13
CA GLU A 66 2.69 3.27 -8.37
C GLU A 66 3.41 2.13 -9.11
N PRO A 67 2.67 1.25 -9.81
CA PRO A 67 3.28 0.22 -10.63
C PRO A 67 3.99 0.87 -11.84
N ALA A 68 5.29 0.62 -11.97
CA ALA A 68 6.12 1.24 -13.01
C ALA A 68 6.13 0.43 -14.32
N ASP A 69 5.95 -0.90 -14.25
CA ASP A 69 5.90 -1.81 -15.40
C ASP A 69 4.55 -2.53 -15.55
N ASP A 70 4.30 -3.12 -16.73
CA ASP A 70 3.06 -3.83 -17.06
C ASP A 70 2.87 -5.10 -16.20
N GLU A 71 3.97 -5.76 -15.86
CA GLU A 71 3.94 -6.96 -15.01
C GLU A 71 3.44 -6.64 -13.59
N CYS A 72 3.93 -5.55 -12.99
CA CYS A 72 3.46 -5.09 -11.68
C CYS A 72 1.99 -4.64 -11.74
N ARG A 73 1.60 -3.90 -12.80
CA ARG A 73 0.19 -3.52 -13.02
C ARG A 73 -0.74 -4.74 -13.03
N ALA A 74 -0.41 -5.76 -13.82
CA ALA A 74 -1.20 -6.98 -13.93
C ALA A 74 -1.28 -7.74 -12.59
N ARG A 75 -0.19 -7.82 -11.83
CA ARG A 75 -0.16 -8.49 -10.52
C ARG A 75 -1.03 -7.76 -9.49
N VAL A 76 -0.93 -6.43 -9.41
CA VAL A 76 -1.75 -5.59 -8.52
C VAL A 76 -3.22 -5.71 -8.89
N GLN A 77 -3.56 -5.66 -10.18
CA GLN A 77 -4.94 -5.85 -10.63
C GLN A 77 -5.50 -7.21 -10.22
N LYS A 78 -4.75 -8.29 -10.48
CA LYS A 78 -5.14 -9.65 -10.05
C LYS A 78 -5.34 -9.73 -8.53
N TRP A 79 -4.45 -9.13 -7.75
CA TRP A 79 -4.58 -9.08 -6.30
C TRP A 79 -5.86 -8.34 -5.90
N MET A 80 -6.11 -7.17 -6.46
CA MET A 80 -7.24 -6.31 -6.08
C MET A 80 -8.60 -6.87 -6.48
N GLU A 81 -8.71 -7.51 -7.64
CA GLU A 81 -9.99 -8.01 -8.18
C GLU A 81 -10.34 -9.41 -7.66
N VAL A 82 -9.35 -10.29 -7.52
CA VAL A 82 -9.60 -11.72 -7.23
C VAL A 82 -9.16 -12.07 -5.81
N GLU A 83 -7.89 -11.86 -5.50
CA GLU A 83 -7.31 -12.42 -4.28
C GLU A 83 -7.74 -11.64 -3.03
N ARG A 84 -7.82 -10.30 -3.11
CA ARG A 84 -8.16 -9.43 -1.99
C ARG A 84 -9.59 -9.66 -1.51
N PRO A 85 -10.64 -9.64 -2.35
CA PRO A 85 -12.01 -9.91 -1.88
C PRO A 85 -12.13 -11.28 -1.21
N MET A 86 -11.55 -12.31 -1.83
CA MET A 86 -11.53 -13.66 -1.26
C MET A 86 -10.84 -13.72 0.11
N GLN A 87 -9.71 -13.03 0.28
CA GLN A 87 -9.01 -12.96 1.57
C GLN A 87 -9.81 -12.17 2.62
N LEU A 88 -10.43 -11.04 2.25
CA LEU A 88 -11.26 -10.27 3.17
C LEU A 88 -12.47 -11.09 3.64
N ASP A 89 -13.10 -11.86 2.75
CA ASP A 89 -14.21 -12.73 3.13
C ASP A 89 -13.77 -13.89 4.02
N ARG A 90 -12.59 -14.48 3.76
CA ARG A 90 -11.99 -15.48 4.67
C ARG A 90 -11.73 -14.89 6.06
N ILE A 91 -11.21 -13.67 6.15
CA ILE A 91 -10.98 -12.97 7.42
C ILE A 91 -12.31 -12.71 8.14
N ARG A 92 -13.34 -12.21 7.44
CA ARG A 92 -14.69 -12.01 8.01
C ARG A 92 -15.29 -13.30 8.56
N GLN A 93 -15.19 -14.40 7.81
CA GLN A 93 -15.68 -15.70 8.26
C GLN A 93 -14.92 -16.21 9.48
N ALA A 94 -13.60 -16.05 9.51
CA ALA A 94 -12.77 -16.42 10.67
C ALA A 94 -13.09 -15.56 11.90
N ALA A 95 -13.36 -14.27 11.69
CA ALA A 95 -13.71 -13.31 12.72
C ALA A 95 -15.13 -13.53 13.31
N HIS A 96 -15.95 -14.34 12.65
CA HIS A 96 -17.30 -14.66 13.14
C HIS A 96 -17.25 -15.29 14.54
N PRO A 97 -18.07 -14.82 15.51
CA PRO A 97 -18.03 -15.31 16.90
C PRO A 97 -18.11 -16.83 17.04
N ALA A 98 -18.89 -17.49 16.19
CA ALA A 98 -19.02 -18.96 16.17
C ALA A 98 -17.74 -19.71 15.77
N ASN A 99 -16.88 -19.09 14.97
CA ASN A 99 -15.60 -19.67 14.52
C ASN A 99 -14.46 -19.22 15.43
N LEU A 100 -14.44 -17.94 15.81
CA LEU A 100 -13.42 -17.35 16.67
C LEU A 100 -13.31 -18.08 18.02
N LYS A 101 -14.46 -18.44 18.63
CA LYS A 101 -14.51 -19.19 19.91
C LYS A 101 -13.85 -20.57 19.85
N LYS A 102 -13.69 -21.16 18.67
CA LYS A 102 -13.07 -22.48 18.47
C LYS A 102 -11.55 -22.41 18.31
N MET A 103 -11.00 -21.21 18.11
CA MET A 103 -9.57 -20.97 17.87
C MET A 103 -8.79 -20.75 19.17
N LYS A 104 -7.46 -20.91 19.12
CA LYS A 104 -6.59 -20.60 20.27
C LYS A 104 -6.48 -19.08 20.46
N PRO A 105 -6.19 -18.58 21.68
CA PRO A 105 -6.11 -17.13 21.94
C PRO A 105 -5.16 -16.35 21.02
N LYS A 106 -4.00 -16.92 20.66
CA LYS A 106 -3.05 -16.28 19.72
C LYS A 106 -3.62 -16.16 18.30
N GLU A 107 -4.34 -17.18 17.85
CA GLU A 107 -4.99 -17.19 16.54
C GLU A 107 -6.16 -16.20 16.50
N GLN A 108 -6.94 -16.15 17.59
CA GLN A 108 -8.00 -15.15 17.75
C GLN A 108 -7.45 -13.74 17.66
N GLN A 109 -6.39 -13.44 18.42
CA GLN A 109 -5.76 -12.12 18.38
C GLN A 109 -5.25 -11.78 16.97
N HIS A 110 -4.62 -12.75 16.29
CA HIS A 110 -4.17 -12.54 14.92
C HIS A 110 -5.32 -12.18 13.96
N ILE A 111 -6.46 -12.88 14.03
CA ILE A 111 -7.64 -12.55 13.21
C ILE A 111 -8.20 -11.17 13.54
N LEU A 112 -8.25 -10.80 14.82
CA LEU A 112 -8.68 -9.46 15.25
C LEU A 112 -7.74 -8.37 14.73
N ASP A 113 -6.43 -8.62 14.79
CA ASP A 113 -5.42 -7.70 14.26
C ASP A 113 -5.58 -7.54 12.74
N LEU A 114 -5.85 -8.63 12.00
CA LEU A 114 -6.15 -8.56 10.57
C LEU A 114 -7.42 -7.75 10.29
N CYS A 115 -8.50 -7.94 11.06
CA CYS A 115 -9.71 -7.12 10.92
C CYS A 115 -9.39 -5.63 11.12
N ARG A 116 -8.60 -5.30 12.14
CA ARG A 116 -8.15 -3.94 12.40
C ARG A 116 -7.32 -3.36 11.27
N VAL A 117 -6.35 -4.13 10.75
CA VAL A 117 -5.45 -3.69 9.67
C VAL A 117 -6.20 -3.47 8.37
N TYR A 118 -7.17 -4.32 8.04
CA TYR A 118 -7.96 -4.16 6.83
C TYR A 118 -9.19 -3.25 7.00
N GLY A 119 -9.43 -2.72 8.21
CA GLY A 119 -10.58 -1.87 8.50
C GLY A 119 -11.92 -2.60 8.39
N LEU A 120 -11.96 -3.90 8.70
CA LEU A 120 -13.16 -4.72 8.65
C LEU A 120 -13.97 -4.56 9.93
N GLU A 121 -15.28 -4.42 9.78
CA GLU A 121 -16.22 -4.51 10.90
C GLU A 121 -16.35 -5.95 11.36
N MET A 122 -16.42 -6.14 12.68
CA MET A 122 -16.61 -7.46 13.27
C MET A 122 -18.05 -7.91 13.04
N PRO A 123 -18.27 -9.10 12.45
CA PRO A 123 -19.61 -9.63 12.27
C PRO A 123 -20.29 -9.90 13.61
N SER A 124 -21.59 -9.63 13.66
CA SER A 124 -22.45 -9.88 14.81
C SER A 124 -22.74 -11.38 14.95
N ALA A 125 -23.09 -11.81 16.16
CA ALA A 125 -23.52 -13.19 16.41
C ALA A 125 -24.83 -13.58 15.69
N SER A 126 -25.58 -12.59 15.18
CA SER A 126 -26.79 -12.77 14.38
C SER A 126 -26.54 -12.99 12.89
N ASP A 127 -25.31 -12.79 12.42
CA ASP A 127 -24.98 -12.88 11.00
C ASP A 127 -24.90 -14.35 10.54
N PRO A 128 -25.35 -14.66 9.31
CA PRO A 128 -25.32 -16.03 8.82
C PRO A 128 -23.87 -16.52 8.66
N VAL A 129 -23.53 -17.62 9.33
CA VAL A 129 -22.24 -18.29 9.16
C VAL A 129 -22.22 -19.02 7.83
N VAL A 130 -21.54 -18.45 6.84
CA VAL A 130 -21.21 -19.18 5.61
C VAL A 130 -19.99 -20.04 5.92
N THR A 131 -20.21 -21.34 6.15
CA THR A 131 -19.12 -22.32 6.26
C THR A 131 -18.52 -22.57 4.87
N PRO A 132 -17.23 -22.29 4.65
CA PRO A 132 -16.60 -22.68 3.40
C PRO A 132 -16.52 -24.21 3.34
N LYS A 133 -17.05 -24.78 2.25
CA LYS A 133 -16.84 -26.18 1.89
C LYS A 133 -15.33 -26.38 1.70
N PRO A 134 -14.69 -27.38 2.36
CA PRO A 134 -13.24 -27.55 2.25
C PRO A 134 -12.86 -27.77 0.77
N GLU A 135 -11.94 -26.95 0.26
CA GLU A 135 -11.32 -27.19 -1.04
C GLU A 135 -10.57 -28.54 -0.99
N PRO A 136 -10.71 -29.39 -2.01
CA PRO A 136 -9.99 -30.67 -2.06
C PRO A 136 -8.48 -30.39 -2.07
N ARG A 137 -7.78 -30.96 -1.08
CA ARG A 137 -6.32 -30.95 -1.01
C ARG A 137 -5.76 -31.62 -2.28
N PRO A 138 -4.87 -30.99 -3.06
CA PRO A 138 -4.23 -31.68 -4.18
C PRO A 138 -3.47 -32.90 -3.64
N GLU A 139 -3.78 -34.07 -4.18
CA GLU A 139 -3.11 -35.32 -3.82
C GLU A 139 -1.60 -35.19 -4.11
N PRO A 140 -0.72 -35.70 -3.23
CA PRO A 140 0.70 -35.73 -3.53
C PRO A 140 0.92 -36.60 -4.77
N ALA A 141 1.56 -36.03 -5.79
CA ALA A 141 2.01 -36.74 -6.96
C ALA A 141 2.87 -37.93 -6.51
N LYS A 142 2.43 -39.14 -6.84
CA LYS A 142 3.20 -40.37 -6.63
C LYS A 142 4.38 -40.35 -7.61
N SER A 143 5.61 -40.28 -7.08
CA SER A 143 6.82 -40.72 -7.78
C SER A 143 7.04 -42.21 -7.58
#